data_AF-A0A7C7RZU5-F1
#
_entry.id   AF-A0A7C7RZU5-F1
#
_cell.length_a   1.000
_cell.length_b   1.000
_cell.length_c   1.000
_cell.angle_alpha   90.00
_cell.angle_beta   90.00
_cell.angle_gamma   90.00
#
_symmetry.space_group_name_H-M   'P 1'
#
loop_
_entity.id
_entity.type
_entity.pdbx_description
1 polymer ?
#
loop_
_entity_poly.entity_id
_entity_poly.type
_entity_poly.pdbx_seq_one_letter_code
_entity_poly.pdbx_strand_id
1 'polypeptide(L)'
;MSLYINSPGGFVTAGLAIYDTMQFIKAPVATTVVGQASSMASVLLAGGDKGRRTALPNSRMMIHQPWGGVQGQVTDIEIHTRELQKMKRI
;
A
#
# COMPACT_ATOMS: atom_id res chain seq x y z
N MET A 1 11.98 0.29 -14.68
CA MET A 1 11.01 -0.77 -14.38
C MET A 1 9.61 -0.22 -14.53
N SER A 2 8.66 -0.98 -15.09
CA SER A 2 7.25 -0.58 -15.18
C SER A 2 6.39 -1.55 -14.39
N LEU A 3 5.69 -1.05 -13.38
CA LEU A 3 4.79 -1.80 -12.52
C LEU A 3 3.34 -1.53 -12.94
N TYR A 4 2.68 -2.55 -13.49
CA TYR A 4 1.25 -2.50 -13.80
C TYR A 4 0.44 -2.97 -12.60
N ILE A 5 -0.55 -2.17 -12.19
CA ILE A 5 -1.31 -2.39 -10.95
C ILE A 5 -2.79 -2.59 -11.30
N ASN A 6 -3.31 -3.77 -10.94
CA ASN A 6 -4.74 -4.05 -10.86
C ASN A 6 -4.99 -4.84 -9.57
N SER A 7 -5.22 -4.13 -8.46
CA SER A 7 -5.32 -4.79 -7.16
C SER A 7 -6.34 -4.10 -6.22
N PRO A 8 -7.14 -4.90 -5.49
CA PRO A 8 -8.03 -4.39 -4.45
C PRO A 8 -7.29 -4.04 -3.14
N GLY A 9 -5.99 -4.30 -3.04
CA GLY A 9 -5.20 -4.14 -1.81
C GLY A 9 -4.67 -5.46 -1.27
N GLY A 10 -4.39 -5.50 0.04
CA GLY A 10 -3.87 -6.68 0.71
C GLY A 10 -3.27 -6.35 2.09
N PHE A 11 -2.39 -7.22 2.58
CA PHE A 11 -1.69 -7.01 3.85
C PHE A 11 -0.77 -5.78 3.78
N VAL A 12 -0.86 -4.93 4.81
CA VAL A 12 -0.05 -3.70 4.93
C VAL A 12 1.44 -4.03 4.86
N THR A 13 1.89 -5.02 5.63
CA THR A 13 3.31 -5.41 5.69
C THR A 13 3.84 -5.94 4.35
N ALA A 14 3.05 -6.73 3.62
CA ALA A 14 3.42 -7.18 2.28
C ALA A 14 3.51 -6.02 1.29
N GLY A 15 2.60 -5.06 1.37
CA GLY A 15 2.64 -3.85 0.56
C GLY A 15 3.87 -2.97 0.89
N LEU A 16 4.21 -2.83 2.17
CA LEU A 16 5.42 -2.11 2.60
C LEU A 16 6.70 -2.79 2.10
N ALA A 17 6.76 -4.12 2.11
CA ALA A 17 7.92 -4.84 1.56
C ALA A 17 8.12 -4.55 0.05
N ILE A 18 7.04 -4.48 -0.72
CA ILE A 18 7.10 -4.10 -2.14
C ILE A 18 7.51 -2.64 -2.28
N TYR A 19 6.91 -1.76 -1.49
CA TYR A 19 7.22 -0.32 -1.49
C TYR A 19 8.70 -0.08 -1.19
N ASP A 20 9.23 -0.66 -0.13
CA ASP A 20 10.64 -0.54 0.26
C ASP A 20 11.56 -1.08 -0.83
N THR A 21 11.18 -2.17 -1.49
CA THR A 21 11.92 -2.69 -2.64
C THR A 21 11.95 -1.67 -3.78
N MET A 22 10.81 -1.03 -4.08
CA MET A 22 10.75 0.03 -5.11
C MET A 22 11.67 1.20 -4.78
N GLN A 23 11.77 1.59 -3.50
CA GLN A 23 12.65 2.68 -3.07
C GLN A 23 14.14 2.28 -3.00
N PHE A 24 14.42 1.02 -2.70
CA PHE A 24 15.78 0.51 -2.49
C PHE A 24 16.53 0.32 -3.82
N ILE A 25 15.83 -0.12 -4.87
CA ILE A 25 16.48 -0.37 -6.16
C ILE A 25 16.88 0.93 -6.86
N LYS A 26 18.01 0.91 -7.56
CA LYS A 26 18.51 2.09 -8.30
C LYS A 26 17.67 2.42 -9.54
N ALA A 27 16.96 1.43 -10.09
CA ALA A 27 16.24 1.60 -11.34
C ALA A 27 14.93 2.37 -11.11
N PRO A 28 14.64 3.41 -11.90
CA PRO A 28 13.41 4.16 -11.73
C PRO A 28 12.17 3.28 -11.99
N VAL A 29 11.16 3.42 -11.13
CA VAL A 29 9.91 2.66 -11.13
C VAL A 29 8.77 3.53 -11.63
N ALA A 30 8.29 3.23 -12.84
CA ALA A 30 7.04 3.76 -13.34
C ALA A 30 5.87 2.90 -12.85
N THR A 31 4.76 3.51 -12.46
CA THR A 31 3.54 2.82 -12.02
C THR A 31 2.38 3.15 -12.96
N THR A 32 1.63 2.13 -13.36
CA THR A 32 0.47 2.29 -14.26
C THR A 32 -0.72 1.50 -13.75
N VAL A 33 -1.81 2.19 -13.40
CA VAL A 33 -3.04 1.51 -12.96
C VAL A 33 -3.88 1.08 -14.15
N VAL A 34 -4.23 -0.20 -14.16
CA VAL A 34 -5.15 -0.84 -15.10
C VAL A 34 -6.32 -1.39 -14.30
N GLY A 35 -7.47 -0.70 -14.32
CA GLY A 35 -8.66 -1.12 -13.60
C GLY A 35 -8.75 -0.54 -12.19
N GLN A 36 -7.95 -1.02 -11.23
CA GLN A 36 -7.99 -0.46 -9.87
C GLN A 36 -6.67 -0.49 -9.10
N ALA A 37 -6.50 0.49 -8.21
CA ALA A 37 -5.49 0.51 -7.16
C ALA A 37 -6.17 0.91 -5.84
N SER A 38 -6.59 -0.07 -5.06
CA SER A 38 -7.29 0.14 -3.78
C SER A 38 -6.40 -0.23 -2.58
N SER A 39 -6.58 0.45 -1.45
CA SER A 39 -5.82 0.21 -0.21
C SER A 39 -4.31 0.26 -0.46
N MET A 40 -3.51 -0.72 -0.02
CA MET A 40 -2.06 -0.76 -0.27
C MET A 40 -1.66 -0.64 -1.75
N ALA A 41 -2.50 -1.04 -2.71
CA ALA A 41 -2.18 -0.85 -4.12
C ALA A 41 -2.13 0.64 -4.52
N SER A 42 -2.91 1.49 -3.86
CA SER A 42 -2.85 2.95 -4.05
C SER A 42 -1.56 3.57 -3.48
N VAL A 43 -1.04 3.00 -2.37
CA VAL A 43 0.27 3.36 -1.81
C VAL A 43 1.38 2.98 -2.79
N LEU A 44 1.33 1.79 -3.37
CA LEU A 44 2.29 1.36 -4.40
C LEU A 44 2.24 2.24 -5.65
N LEU A 45 1.03 2.61 -6.13
CA LEU A 45 0.90 3.61 -7.20
C LEU A 45 1.63 4.90 -6.84
N ALA A 46 1.38 5.42 -5.63
CA ALA A 46 1.94 6.69 -5.17
C ALA A 46 3.47 6.62 -4.98
N GLY A 47 4.01 5.45 -4.65
CA GLY A 47 5.43 5.16 -4.48
C GLY A 47 6.26 5.04 -5.75
N GLY A 48 5.63 5.05 -6.93
CA GLY A 48 6.37 5.20 -8.20
C GLY A 48 7.04 6.57 -8.32
N ASP A 49 8.03 6.68 -9.19
CA ASP A 49 8.79 7.92 -9.37
C ASP A 49 7.89 9.10 -9.80
N LYS A 50 8.21 10.28 -9.30
CA LYS A 50 7.50 11.52 -9.64
C LYS A 50 7.50 11.73 -11.16
N GLY A 51 6.32 12.00 -11.72
CA GLY A 51 6.12 12.16 -13.17
C GLY A 51 5.97 10.85 -13.95
N ARG A 52 6.09 9.69 -13.28
CA ARG A 52 5.97 8.36 -13.89
C ARG A 52 4.84 7.51 -13.31
N ARG A 53 3.83 8.17 -12.74
CA ARG A 53 2.64 7.55 -12.13
C ARG A 53 1.46 7.85 -13.02
N THR A 54 0.86 6.82 -13.59
CA THR A 54 -0.21 6.96 -14.59
C THR A 54 -1.36 6.00 -14.31
N ALA A 55 -2.50 6.28 -14.92
CA ALA A 55 -3.67 5.42 -14.84
C ALA A 55 -4.45 5.50 -16.15
N LEU A 56 -5.05 4.38 -16.54
CA LEU A 56 -5.97 4.36 -17.67
C LEU A 56 -7.28 5.13 -17.35
N PRO A 57 -8.03 5.59 -18.37
CA PRO A 57 -9.19 6.49 -18.18
C PRO A 57 -10.29 5.96 -17.26
N ASN A 58 -10.48 4.63 -17.20
CA ASN A 58 -11.51 3.97 -16.39
C ASN A 58 -10.96 3.39 -15.07
N SER A 59 -9.71 3.69 -14.74
CA SER A 59 -9.10 3.18 -13.51
C SER A 59 -9.63 3.92 -12.29
N ARG A 60 -9.79 3.20 -11.18
CA ARG A 60 -10.22 3.77 -9.89
C ARG A 60 -9.13 3.64 -8.82
N MET A 61 -9.07 4.63 -7.95
CA MET A 61 -8.20 4.62 -6.77
C MET A 61 -9.07 4.71 -5.53
N MET A 62 -8.71 3.98 -4.48
CA MET A 62 -9.40 4.03 -3.21
C MET A 62 -8.36 3.94 -2.10
N ILE A 63 -8.42 4.89 -1.16
CA ILE A 63 -7.64 4.91 0.06
C ILE A 63 -8.56 4.71 1.25
N HIS A 64 -8.10 3.97 2.25
CA HIS A 64 -8.77 3.86 3.54
C HIS A 64 -7.72 3.58 4.61
N GLN A 65 -8.04 3.90 5.87
CA GLN A 65 -7.20 3.54 7.00
C GLN A 65 -7.05 2.01 7.10
N PRO A 66 -5.89 1.49 7.59
CA PRO A 66 -5.70 0.05 7.75
C PRO A 66 -6.79 -0.55 8.63
N TRP A 67 -7.22 -1.76 8.28
CA TRP A 67 -8.23 -2.50 9.01
C TRP A 67 -7.62 -3.75 9.63
N GLY A 68 -8.01 -4.04 10.87
CA GLY A 68 -7.55 -5.19 11.63
C GLY A 68 -8.38 -5.35 12.90
N GLY A 69 -8.31 -6.54 13.49
CA GLY A 69 -8.96 -6.86 14.76
C GLY A 69 -8.05 -7.76 15.60
N VAL A 70 -8.17 -7.64 16.92
CA VAL A 70 -7.43 -8.44 17.90
C VAL A 70 -8.40 -8.96 18.95
N GLN A 71 -8.16 -10.19 19.40
CA GLN A 71 -8.83 -10.81 20.54
C GLN A 71 -7.78 -11.52 21.39
N GLY A 72 -7.85 -11.42 22.71
CA GLY A 72 -6.86 -12.02 23.60
C GLY A 72 -6.88 -11.41 25.00
N GLN A 73 -5.78 -11.57 25.73
CA GLN A 73 -5.60 -10.90 27.02
C GLN A 73 -5.58 -9.38 26.83
N VAL A 74 -5.93 -8.64 27.89
CA VAL A 74 -5.95 -7.16 27.86
C VAL A 74 -4.61 -6.60 27.36
N THR A 75 -3.49 -7.18 27.83
CA THR A 75 -2.14 -6.79 27.42
C THR A 75 -1.90 -7.01 25.92
N ASP A 76 -2.32 -8.15 25.36
CA ASP A 76 -2.16 -8.44 23.94
C ASP A 76 -3.00 -7.48 23.08
N ILE A 77 -4.24 -7.23 23.51
CA ILE A 77 -5.13 -6.26 22.86
C ILE A 77 -4.47 -4.88 22.83
N GLU A 78 -3.87 -4.45 23.94
CA GLU A 78 -3.19 -3.16 24.02
C GLU A 78 -1.98 -3.08 23.08
N ILE A 79 -1.12 -4.11 23.06
CA ILE A 79 0.05 -4.18 22.19
C ILE A 79 -0.36 -4.12 20.71
N HIS A 80 -1.32 -4.96 20.30
CA HIS A 80 -1.80 -4.98 18.93
C HIS A 80 -2.50 -3.68 18.52
N THR A 81 -3.24 -3.05 19.43
CA THR A 81 -3.88 -1.76 19.17
C THR A 81 -2.84 -0.67 18.94
N ARG A 82 -1.75 -0.63 19.72
CA ARG A 82 -0.64 0.31 19.50
C ARG A 82 0.03 0.09 18.14
N GLU A 83 0.24 -1.16 17.73
CA GLU A 83 0.80 -1.47 16.40
C GLU A 83 -0.15 -1.05 15.26
N LEU A 84 -1.46 -1.28 15.38
CA LEU A 84 -2.43 -0.78 14.39
C LEU A 84 -2.44 0.75 14.31
N GLN A 85 -2.33 1.45 15.46
CA GLN A 85 -2.19 2.90 15.49
C GLN A 85 -0.91 3.38 14.81
N LYS A 86 0.20 2.66 14.99
CA LYS A 86 1.47 2.95 14.32
C LYS A 86 1.34 2.76 12.82
N MET A 87 0.77 1.65 12.35
CA MET A 87 0.52 1.39 10.92
C MET A 87 -0.36 2.46 10.28
N LYS A 88 -1.36 3.00 11.00
CA LYS A 88 -2.23 4.08 10.51
C LYS A 88 -1.50 5.40 10.27
N ARG A 89 -0.36 5.64 10.94
CA ARG A 89 0.42 6.89 10.83
C ARG A 89 1.47 6.85 9.73
N ILE A 90 1.73 5.68 9.15
CA ILE A 90 2.60 5.49 7.98
C ILE A 90 1.81 5.96 6.74
#